data_AF-A0AAD5JSV0-F1
#
_entry.id   AF-A0AAD5JSV0-F1
#
_cell.length_a   1.000
_cell.length_b   1.000
_cell.length_c   1.000
_cell.angle_alpha   90.00
_cell.angle_beta   90.00
_cell.angle_gamma   90.00
#
_symmetry.space_group_name_H-M   'P 1'
#
loop_
_entity.id
_entity.type
_entity.pdbx_description
1 polymer ?
#
loop_
_entity_poly.entity_id
_entity_poly.type
_entity_poly.pdbx_seq_one_letter_code
_entity_poly.pdbx_strand_id
1 'polypeptide(L)'
;MTKRQRAKYNQDQDDDDGKFLELPMESNKKKTLTEEEQALKRSEVARRRKHQSVQRAEKDKADTINRLLKKQASKSKRVIKDDGGTNGDNNTMSNKMLLIPGENVRYTTTKNGSQLSLPASLLDDLVHHCMKRPIPRRITCDIHGCENEKKYTAKTSGKAVCSLEHYQLAERT
;
A
#
# COMPACT_ATOMS: atom_id res chain seq x y z
N MET A 1 -34.15 14.98 7.71
CA MET A 1 -33.67 15.11 9.12
C MET A 1 -32.57 14.11 9.38
N THR A 2 -31.38 14.59 9.73
CA THR A 2 -30.25 13.74 10.12
C THR A 2 -30.51 13.09 11.48
N LYS A 3 -29.77 12.03 11.81
CA LYS A 3 -29.90 11.31 13.09
C LYS A 3 -29.75 12.24 14.31
N ARG A 4 -28.90 13.26 14.20
CA ARG A 4 -28.73 14.32 15.23
C ARG A 4 -29.95 15.22 15.37
N GLN A 5 -30.61 15.55 14.26
CA GLN A 5 -31.79 16.42 14.29
C GLN A 5 -33.02 15.72 14.87
N ARG A 6 -33.18 14.40 14.64
CA ARG A 6 -34.24 13.60 15.28
C ARG A 6 -34.04 13.48 16.80
N ALA A 7 -32.79 13.36 17.26
CA ALA A 7 -32.49 13.26 18.69
C ALA A 7 -32.85 14.55 19.45
N LYS A 8 -32.57 15.73 18.88
CA LYS A 8 -33.00 17.01 19.47
C LYS A 8 -34.52 17.12 19.57
N TYR A 9 -35.23 16.79 18.49
CA TYR A 9 -36.69 16.92 18.46
C TYR A 9 -37.41 15.97 19.43
N ASN A 10 -36.87 14.77 19.65
CA ASN A 10 -37.40 13.85 20.66
C ASN A 10 -37.09 14.34 22.08
N GLN A 11 -35.88 14.86 22.31
CA GLN A 11 -35.51 15.42 23.62
C GLN A 11 -36.39 16.61 24.00
N ASP A 12 -36.67 17.50 23.05
CA ASP A 12 -37.56 18.64 23.25
C ASP A 12 -39.05 18.23 23.40
N GLN A 13 -39.45 17.04 22.92
CA GLN A 13 -40.80 16.48 23.16
C GLN A 13 -40.91 15.83 24.55
N ASP A 14 -39.89 15.08 24.98
CA ASP A 14 -39.88 14.37 26.27
C ASP A 14 -39.82 15.33 27.49
N ASP A 15 -39.50 16.63 27.28
CA ASP A 15 -39.39 17.65 28.33
C ASP A 15 -40.74 18.37 28.63
N ASP A 16 -41.77 18.30 27.77
CA ASP A 16 -43.03 19.07 27.89
C ASP A 16 -44.20 18.24 28.49
N ASP A 17 -44.13 16.91 28.46
CA ASP A 17 -45.09 15.99 29.10
C ASP A 17 -44.60 15.39 30.44
N GLY A 18 -44.23 16.29 31.36
CA GLY A 18 -44.40 16.17 32.81
C GLY A 18 -44.51 14.78 33.46
N LYS A 19 -43.43 13.99 33.46
CA LYS A 19 -42.95 13.23 34.63
C LYS A 19 -41.58 12.62 34.31
N PHE A 20 -40.49 13.24 34.76
CA PHE A 20 -39.26 12.48 34.99
C PHE A 20 -39.61 11.39 36.01
N LEU A 21 -39.81 10.15 35.55
CA LEU A 21 -39.92 9.00 36.44
C LEU A 21 -38.59 8.88 37.18
N GLU A 22 -38.58 9.20 38.48
CA GLU A 22 -37.47 8.83 39.36
C GLU A 22 -37.28 7.32 39.27
N LEU A 23 -36.18 6.91 38.65
CA LEU A 23 -35.77 5.53 38.59
C LEU A 23 -35.39 5.11 40.03
N PRO A 24 -35.92 3.99 40.55
CA PRO A 24 -35.55 3.51 41.87
C PRO A 24 -34.02 3.38 41.97
N MET A 25 -33.41 4.16 42.86
CA MET A 25 -31.97 4.10 43.17
C MET A 25 -31.59 2.88 44.02
N GLU A 26 -32.56 2.04 44.38
CA GLU A 26 -32.29 0.77 45.05
C GLU A 26 -31.42 -0.07 44.12
N SER A 27 -30.17 -0.28 44.55
CA SER A 27 -29.19 -1.20 43.95
C SER A 27 -29.91 -2.36 43.26
N ASN A 28 -29.67 -2.56 41.97
CA ASN A 28 -30.27 -3.62 41.14
C ASN A 28 -30.06 -5.01 41.78
N LYS A 29 -30.87 -5.36 42.79
CA LYS A 29 -30.93 -6.69 43.38
C LYS A 29 -31.56 -7.55 42.30
N LYS A 30 -30.73 -8.38 41.68
CA LYS A 30 -31.16 -9.32 40.64
C LYS A 30 -32.35 -10.09 41.23
N LYS A 31 -33.54 -9.91 40.65
CA LYS A 31 -34.71 -10.71 40.98
C LYS A 31 -34.27 -12.18 41.00
N THR A 32 -34.44 -12.87 42.13
CA THR A 32 -34.15 -14.29 42.28
C THR A 32 -35.16 -15.05 41.42
N LEU A 33 -34.89 -15.14 40.12
CA LEU A 33 -35.65 -15.93 39.17
C LEU A 33 -35.57 -17.40 39.62
N THR A 34 -36.70 -18.10 39.59
CA THR A 34 -36.77 -19.53 39.85
C THR A 34 -35.83 -20.29 38.90
N GLU A 35 -35.31 -21.44 39.35
CA GLU A 35 -34.33 -22.22 38.56
C GLU A 35 -34.87 -22.59 37.16
N GLU A 36 -36.18 -22.80 37.05
CA GLU A 36 -36.88 -23.07 35.81
C GLU A 36 -36.90 -21.88 34.84
N GLU A 37 -37.20 -20.67 35.33
CA GLU A 37 -37.15 -19.44 34.52
C GLU A 37 -35.72 -19.13 34.04
N GLN A 38 -34.72 -19.41 34.88
CA GLN A 38 -33.32 -19.28 34.48
C GLN A 38 -32.93 -20.29 33.41
N ALA A 39 -33.41 -21.53 33.48
CA ALA A 39 -33.17 -22.55 32.47
C ALA A 39 -33.80 -22.18 31.13
N LEU A 40 -35.04 -21.67 31.14
CA LEU A 40 -35.73 -21.15 29.95
C LEU A 40 -34.98 -19.96 29.34
N LYS A 41 -34.53 -19.01 30.16
CA LYS A 41 -33.76 -17.86 29.67
C LYS A 41 -32.41 -18.29 29.08
N ARG A 42 -31.73 -19.27 29.68
CA ARG A 42 -30.46 -19.81 29.14
C ARG A 42 -30.67 -20.52 27.81
N SER A 43 -31.74 -21.32 27.66
CA SER A 43 -32.06 -22.01 26.42
C SER A 43 -32.42 -21.04 25.29
N GLU A 44 -33.18 -19.98 25.60
CA GLU A 44 -33.54 -18.95 24.64
C GLU A 44 -32.31 -18.15 24.19
N VAL A 45 -31.44 -17.72 25.12
CA VAL A 45 -30.20 -17.02 24.80
C VAL A 45 -29.26 -17.90 23.96
N ALA A 46 -29.15 -19.19 24.28
CA ALA A 46 -28.37 -20.13 23.50
C ALA A 46 -28.90 -20.25 22.06
N ARG A 47 -30.23 -20.34 21.89
CA ARG A 47 -30.88 -20.35 20.57
C ARG A 47 -30.58 -19.07 19.80
N ARG A 48 -30.74 -17.90 20.43
CA ARG A 48 -30.46 -16.59 19.81
C ARG A 48 -28.99 -16.44 19.43
N ARG A 49 -28.06 -16.90 20.28
CA ARG A 49 -26.62 -16.90 20.01
C ARG A 49 -26.27 -17.78 18.83
N LYS A 50 -26.86 -18.99 18.74
CA LYS A 50 -26.69 -19.90 17.59
C LYS A 50 -27.16 -19.24 16.30
N HIS A 51 -28.36 -18.66 16.28
CA HIS A 51 -28.90 -17.96 15.11
C HIS A 51 -28.00 -16.79 14.67
N GLN A 52 -27.54 -15.96 15.60
CA GLN A 52 -26.62 -14.85 15.28
C GLN A 52 -25.29 -15.34 14.71
N SER A 53 -24.74 -16.45 15.23
CA SER A 53 -23.50 -17.02 14.71
C SER A 53 -23.65 -17.50 13.28
N VAL A 54 -24.77 -18.16 12.96
CA VAL A 54 -25.06 -18.63 11.59
C VAL A 54 -25.23 -17.43 10.64
N GLN A 55 -26.02 -16.43 11.04
CA GLN A 55 -26.22 -15.22 10.23
C GLN A 55 -24.92 -14.46 9.94
N ARG A 56 -24.00 -14.37 10.92
CA ARG A 56 -22.68 -13.77 10.69
C ARG A 56 -21.85 -14.59 9.70
N ALA A 57 -21.81 -15.92 9.86
CA ALA A 57 -21.07 -16.79 8.94
C ALA A 57 -21.61 -16.74 7.51
N GLU A 58 -22.93 -16.65 7.32
CA GLU A 58 -23.54 -16.48 6.00
C GLU A 58 -23.24 -15.11 5.38
N LYS A 59 -23.30 -14.06 6.19
CA LYS A 59 -22.93 -12.71 5.75
C LYS A 59 -21.46 -12.64 5.35
N ASP A 60 -20.55 -13.21 6.14
CA ASP A 60 -19.12 -13.22 5.84
C ASP A 60 -18.81 -14.00 4.55
N LYS A 61 -19.53 -15.10 4.30
CA LYS A 61 -19.47 -15.84 3.04
C LYS A 61 -19.95 -14.98 1.87
N ALA A 62 -21.10 -14.33 2.00
CA ALA A 62 -21.65 -13.46 0.97
C ALA A 62 -20.73 -12.25 0.69
N ASP A 63 -20.14 -11.65 1.72
CA ASP A 63 -19.21 -10.54 1.61
C ASP A 63 -17.89 -10.98 0.95
N THR A 64 -17.41 -12.19 1.25
CA THR A 64 -16.24 -12.79 0.58
C THR A 64 -16.54 -13.06 -0.89
N ILE A 65 -17.70 -13.64 -1.20
CA ILE A 65 -18.17 -13.87 -2.58
C ILE A 65 -18.26 -12.53 -3.31
N ASN A 66 -18.87 -11.51 -2.72
CA ASN A 66 -18.96 -10.18 -3.31
C ASN A 66 -17.59 -9.54 -3.50
N ARG A 67 -16.63 -9.76 -2.59
CA ARG A 67 -15.26 -9.26 -2.73
C ARG A 67 -14.52 -9.93 -3.90
N LEU A 68 -14.79 -11.19 -4.18
CA LEU A 68 -14.21 -11.95 -5.29
C LEU A 68 -14.90 -11.66 -6.63
N LEU A 69 -16.24 -11.65 -6.65
CA LEU A 69 -17.04 -11.42 -7.85
C LEU A 69 -17.08 -9.94 -8.26
N LYS A 70 -17.27 -9.03 -7.31
CA LYS A 70 -17.21 -7.59 -7.56
C LYS A 70 -15.77 -7.13 -7.35
N LYS A 71 -15.06 -6.91 -8.44
CA LYS A 71 -13.74 -6.28 -8.45
C LYS A 71 -13.84 -4.98 -7.66
N GLN A 72 -13.27 -4.96 -6.45
CA GLN A 72 -13.23 -3.76 -5.62
C GLN A 72 -12.60 -2.66 -6.46
N ALA A 73 -13.33 -1.56 -6.69
CA ALA A 73 -12.77 -0.41 -7.37
C ALA A 73 -11.47 -0.07 -6.64
N SER A 74 -10.34 -0.05 -7.36
CA SER A 74 -9.10 0.43 -6.77
C SER A 74 -9.42 1.79 -6.16
N LYS A 75 -9.10 1.97 -4.88
CA LYS A 75 -9.17 3.28 -4.22
C LYS A 75 -8.07 4.16 -4.82
N SER A 76 -8.13 4.42 -6.12
CA SER A 76 -7.39 5.50 -6.74
C SER A 76 -7.92 6.76 -6.08
N LYS A 77 -7.00 7.44 -5.38
CA LYS A 77 -7.17 8.74 -4.75
C LYS A 77 -7.64 9.71 -5.84
N ARG A 78 -8.96 9.79 -6.07
CA ARG A 78 -9.55 10.74 -7.01
C ARG A 78 -9.39 12.13 -6.40
N VAL A 79 -8.51 12.91 -7.02
CA VAL A 79 -8.65 14.36 -7.12
C VAL A 79 -10.10 14.63 -7.51
N ILE A 80 -10.83 15.29 -6.63
CA ILE A 80 -12.23 15.66 -6.80
C ILE A 80 -12.27 16.72 -7.90
N LYS A 81 -12.79 16.38 -9.07
CA LYS A 81 -13.55 17.33 -9.90
C LYS A 81 -15.00 16.91 -9.81
N ASP A 82 -15.76 17.82 -9.24
CA ASP A 82 -17.19 17.79 -9.03
C ASP A 82 -17.88 17.99 -10.38
N ASP A 83 -18.78 17.07 -10.75
CA ASP A 83 -19.86 17.33 -11.71
C ASP A 83 -20.89 16.17 -11.64
N GLY A 84 -22.08 16.51 -11.15
CA GLY A 84 -23.40 16.06 -11.62
C GLY A 84 -23.67 14.57 -11.80
N GLY A 85 -24.53 14.01 -10.95
CA GLY A 85 -24.92 12.61 -10.98
C GLY A 85 -25.68 12.16 -12.22
N THR A 86 -25.49 10.88 -12.57
CA THR A 86 -26.50 10.01 -13.15
C THR A 86 -26.26 8.57 -12.67
N ASN A 87 -27.34 7.88 -12.29
CA ASN A 87 -27.34 6.43 -12.16
C ASN A 87 -27.04 5.86 -13.56
N GLY A 88 -25.86 5.28 -13.72
CA GLY A 88 -25.42 4.67 -14.97
C GLY A 88 -24.55 3.47 -14.66
N ASP A 89 -24.95 2.33 -15.19
CA ASP A 89 -24.28 1.05 -15.13
C ASP A 89 -22.80 1.16 -15.55
N ASN A 90 -21.90 1.21 -14.57
CA ASN A 90 -20.45 1.32 -14.80
C ASN A 90 -19.84 -0.05 -15.12
N ASN A 91 -20.31 -0.70 -16.18
CA ASN A 91 -19.66 -1.88 -16.77
C ASN A 91 -18.64 -1.50 -17.86
N THR A 92 -18.53 -0.25 -18.29
CA THR A 92 -17.80 0.06 -19.53
C THR A 92 -16.73 1.13 -19.31
N MET A 93 -15.52 0.81 -19.79
CA MET A 93 -14.42 1.74 -20.12
C MET A 93 -13.63 2.43 -19.00
N SER A 94 -12.60 1.77 -18.48
CA SER A 94 -11.37 2.48 -18.04
C SER A 94 -10.11 1.62 -17.90
N ASN A 95 -10.13 0.33 -18.28
CA ASN A 95 -8.93 -0.53 -18.32
C ASN A 95 -8.62 -1.06 -19.72
N LYS A 96 -8.97 -0.31 -20.78
CA LYS A 96 -8.19 -0.35 -22.02
C LYS A 96 -7.16 0.78 -21.93
N MET A 97 -6.14 0.59 -21.09
CA MET A 97 -4.86 1.18 -21.44
C MET A 97 -4.56 0.59 -22.81
N LEU A 98 -4.57 1.43 -23.83
CA LEU A 98 -4.35 1.03 -25.22
C LEU A 98 -3.10 0.14 -25.23
N LEU A 99 -3.27 -1.15 -25.50
CA LEU A 99 -2.15 -2.02 -25.82
C LEU A 99 -1.62 -1.50 -27.16
N ILE A 100 -0.72 -0.52 -27.11
CA ILE A 100 0.00 -0.08 -28.30
C ILE A 100 0.83 -1.29 -28.76
N PRO A 101 0.58 -1.83 -29.96
CA PRO A 101 1.37 -2.94 -30.47
C PRO A 101 2.83 -2.49 -30.58
N GLY A 102 3.75 -3.16 -29.88
CA GLY A 102 5.19 -2.93 -29.97
C GLY A 102 5.86 -2.23 -28.77
N GLU A 103 5.10 -1.68 -27.82
CA GLU A 103 5.68 -0.98 -26.65
C GLU A 103 5.55 -1.74 -25.32
N ASN A 104 4.92 -2.91 -25.34
CA ASN A 104 4.66 -3.67 -24.12
C ASN A 104 5.73 -4.73 -23.88
N VAL A 105 6.17 -4.85 -22.63
CA VAL A 105 7.00 -5.97 -22.17
C VAL A 105 6.14 -7.23 -22.14
N ARG A 106 6.55 -8.28 -22.87
CA ARG A 106 5.84 -9.56 -22.89
C ARG A 106 6.78 -10.68 -22.44
N TYR A 107 6.34 -11.38 -21.40
CA TYR A 107 6.98 -12.59 -20.91
C TYR A 107 6.24 -13.83 -21.42
N THR A 108 6.95 -14.82 -21.94
CA THR A 108 6.40 -16.09 -22.42
C THR A 108 7.19 -17.25 -21.83
N THR A 109 6.48 -18.24 -21.29
CA THR A 109 7.08 -19.49 -20.81
C THR A 109 6.57 -20.63 -21.66
N THR A 110 7.49 -21.40 -22.22
CA THR A 110 7.22 -22.59 -23.02
C THR A 110 7.94 -23.79 -22.42
N LYS A 111 7.63 -25.01 -22.87
CA LYS A 111 8.38 -26.23 -22.45
C LYS A 111 9.88 -26.14 -22.78
N ASN A 112 10.24 -25.33 -23.78
CA ASN A 112 11.62 -25.14 -24.23
C ASN A 112 12.36 -24.05 -23.45
N GLY A 113 11.68 -23.37 -22.52
CA GLY A 113 12.26 -22.31 -21.70
C GLY A 113 11.40 -21.05 -21.64
N SER A 114 11.97 -20.02 -21.01
CA SER A 114 11.31 -18.74 -20.77
C SER A 114 11.97 -17.64 -21.59
N GLN A 115 11.16 -16.78 -22.20
CA GLN A 115 11.61 -15.67 -23.04
C GLN A 115 10.94 -14.36 -22.58
N LEU A 116 11.71 -13.28 -22.60
CA LEU A 116 11.25 -11.93 -22.28
C LEU A 116 11.46 -11.04 -23.51
N SER A 117 10.38 -10.58 -24.10
CA SER A 117 10.39 -9.61 -25.19
C SER A 117 10.22 -8.20 -24.62
N LEU A 118 11.18 -7.34 -24.93
CA LEU A 118 11.22 -5.93 -24.53
C LEU A 118 11.04 -5.05 -25.78
N PRO A 119 10.36 -3.91 -25.67
CA PRO A 119 10.29 -2.94 -26.77
C PRO A 119 11.66 -2.33 -27.03
N ALA A 120 11.93 -1.92 -28.27
CA ALA A 120 13.23 -1.37 -28.68
C ALA A 120 13.62 -0.13 -27.84
N SER A 121 12.65 0.72 -27.51
CA SER A 121 12.86 1.89 -26.65
C SER A 121 13.44 1.55 -25.28
N LEU A 122 12.94 0.48 -24.65
CA LEU A 122 13.45 0.04 -23.34
C LEU A 122 14.79 -0.69 -23.46
N LEU A 123 15.01 -1.40 -24.58
CA LEU A 123 16.28 -2.07 -24.83
C LEU A 123 17.41 -1.06 -24.98
N ASP A 124 17.17 0.04 -25.70
CA ASP A 124 18.13 1.13 -25.81
C ASP A 124 18.48 1.68 -24.42
N ASP A 125 17.50 2.04 -23.59
CA ASP A 125 17.76 2.56 -22.24
C ASP A 125 18.61 1.60 -21.38
N LEU A 126 18.31 0.30 -21.43
CA LEU A 126 19.05 -0.74 -20.70
C LEU A 126 20.50 -0.88 -21.20
N VAL A 127 20.70 -0.90 -22.51
CA VAL A 127 22.04 -0.99 -23.11
C VAL A 127 22.85 0.26 -22.81
N HIS A 128 22.25 1.44 -22.92
CA HIS A 128 22.91 2.71 -22.60
C HIS A 128 23.31 2.79 -21.13
N HIS A 129 22.55 2.19 -20.20
CA HIS A 129 22.91 2.20 -18.79
C HIS A 129 24.04 1.21 -18.45
N CYS A 130 24.09 0.06 -19.12
CA CYS A 130 25.16 -0.92 -18.91
C CYS A 130 26.49 -0.52 -19.54
N MET A 131 26.48 0.16 -20.70
CA MET A 131 27.70 0.45 -21.46
C MET A 131 28.43 1.74 -21.04
N LYS A 132 27.83 2.58 -20.19
CA LYS A 132 28.38 3.88 -19.78
C LYS A 132 29.22 3.86 -18.48
N ARG A 133 29.81 2.73 -18.09
CA ARG A 133 30.90 2.80 -17.12
C ARG A 133 32.18 3.11 -17.88
N PRO A 134 32.70 4.36 -17.85
CA PRO A 134 34.01 4.61 -18.44
C PRO A 134 35.02 3.70 -17.74
N ILE A 135 35.75 2.91 -18.53
CA ILE A 135 36.87 2.12 -18.00
C ILE A 135 37.82 3.13 -17.34
N PRO A 136 38.14 2.99 -16.03
CA PRO A 136 39.05 3.92 -15.39
C PRO A 136 40.39 3.85 -16.12
N ARG A 137 40.86 4.99 -16.63
CA ARG A 137 42.18 5.09 -17.26
C ARG A 137 43.22 4.78 -16.19
N ARG A 138 44.17 3.90 -16.49
CA ARG A 138 45.33 3.67 -15.61
C ARG A 138 46.15 4.96 -15.57
N ILE A 139 46.35 5.51 -14.37
CA ILE A 139 47.12 6.75 -14.16
C ILE A 139 48.57 6.34 -13.92
N THR A 140 49.50 6.92 -14.67
CA THR A 140 50.94 6.72 -14.51
C THR A 140 51.54 7.78 -13.59
N CYS A 141 52.80 7.60 -13.20
CA CYS A 141 53.56 8.57 -12.41
C CYS A 141 53.82 9.85 -13.24
N ASP A 142 53.63 11.04 -12.64
CA ASP A 142 53.82 12.35 -13.29
C ASP A 142 55.28 12.85 -13.23
N ILE A 143 56.24 11.99 -12.90
CA ILE A 143 57.64 12.36 -12.74
C ILE A 143 58.39 12.04 -14.02
N HIS A 144 59.28 12.97 -14.43
CA HIS A 144 60.04 12.86 -15.66
C HIS A 144 60.75 11.50 -15.79
N GLY A 145 60.37 10.73 -16.81
CA GLY A 145 60.98 9.42 -17.11
C GLY A 145 60.38 8.22 -16.37
N CYS A 146 59.25 8.37 -15.67
CA CYS A 146 58.60 7.25 -14.98
C CYS A 146 57.29 6.80 -15.64
N GLU A 147 57.21 5.52 -16.02
CA GLU A 147 56.01 4.92 -16.63
C GLU A 147 55.23 3.99 -15.67
N ASN A 148 55.61 3.96 -14.39
CA ASN A 148 54.97 3.10 -13.41
C ASN A 148 53.54 3.57 -13.06
N GLU A 149 52.68 2.63 -12.72
CA GLU A 149 51.32 2.93 -12.25
C GLU A 149 51.32 3.74 -10.95
N LYS A 150 50.37 4.66 -10.83
CA LYS A 150 50.15 5.49 -9.66
C LYS A 150 49.86 4.61 -8.43
N LYS A 151 50.64 4.80 -7.36
CA LYS A 151 50.38 4.21 -6.03
C LYS A 151 49.95 5.25 -5.01
N TYR A 152 50.47 6.47 -5.11
CA TYR A 152 50.24 7.55 -4.16
C TYR A 152 49.92 8.87 -4.88
N THR A 153 49.41 9.84 -4.12
CA THR A 153 49.24 11.23 -4.56
C THR A 153 50.02 12.13 -3.62
N ALA A 154 50.90 12.97 -4.18
CA ALA A 154 51.64 13.98 -3.41
C ALA A 154 50.65 14.98 -2.80
N LYS A 155 50.87 15.37 -1.54
CA LYS A 155 49.95 16.25 -0.81
C LYS A 155 50.12 17.71 -1.23
N THR A 156 51.36 18.14 -1.45
CA THR A 156 51.67 19.53 -1.81
C THR A 156 51.48 19.80 -3.30
N SER A 157 51.96 18.90 -4.17
CA SER A 157 51.90 19.09 -5.62
C SER A 157 50.71 18.42 -6.31
N GLY A 158 49.97 17.53 -5.62
CA GLY A 158 48.83 16.82 -6.20
C GLY A 158 49.18 15.80 -7.29
N LYS A 159 50.47 15.61 -7.60
CA LYS A 159 50.98 14.74 -8.66
C LYS A 159 50.75 13.26 -8.34
N ALA A 160 50.57 12.45 -9.37
CA ALA A 160 50.51 10.99 -9.30
C ALA A 160 51.92 10.41 -9.16
N VAL A 161 52.12 9.50 -8.20
CA VAL A 161 53.45 9.03 -7.79
C VAL A 161 53.46 7.50 -7.62
N CYS A 162 54.53 6.82 -8.04
CA CYS A 162 54.67 5.36 -7.89
C CYS A 162 55.49 4.89 -6.67
N SER A 163 56.50 5.65 -6.21
CA SER A 163 57.42 5.27 -5.12
C SER A 163 57.64 6.42 -4.13
N LEU A 164 58.26 6.13 -2.97
CA LEU A 164 58.54 7.14 -1.95
C LEU A 164 59.60 8.16 -2.40
N GLU A 165 60.59 7.75 -3.20
CA GLU A 165 61.58 8.66 -3.80
C GLU A 165 60.91 9.67 -4.74
N HIS A 166 59.98 9.17 -5.56
CA HIS A 166 59.15 9.99 -6.43
C HIS A 166 58.22 10.91 -5.62
N TYR A 167 57.74 10.47 -4.45
CA TYR A 167 56.94 11.31 -3.57
C TYR A 167 57.76 12.49 -3.04
N GLN A 168 58.98 12.23 -2.58
CA GLN A 168 59.88 13.28 -2.10
C GLN A 168 60.29 14.26 -3.21
N LEU A 169 60.54 13.77 -4.44
CA LEU A 169 60.79 14.63 -5.59
C LEU A 169 59.58 15.51 -5.92
N ALA A 170 58.37 14.94 -5.88
CA ALA A 170 57.14 15.68 -6.12
C ALA A 170 56.78 16.68 -5.00
N GLU A 171 57.27 16.47 -3.77
CA GLU A 171 57.09 17.40 -2.62
C GLU A 171 58.16 18.51 -2.58
N ARG A 172 59.29 18.32 -3.28
CA ARG A 172 60.34 19.35 -3.41
C ARG A 172 60.09 20.34 -4.54
N THR A 173 59.20 20.00 -5.48
CA THR A 173 58.76 20.88 -6.58
C THR A 173 57.56 21.71 -6.17
#